data_AF-A0ABD3VUL1-F1
#
_entry.id   AF-A0ABD3VUL1-F1
#
_cell.length_a   1.000
_cell.length_b   1.000
_cell.length_c   1.000
_cell.angle_alpha   90.00
_cell.angle_beta   90.00
_cell.angle_gamma   90.00
#
_symmetry.space_group_name_H-M   'P 1'
#
loop_
_entity.id
_entity.type
_entity.pdbx_description
1 polymer ?
#
loop_
_entity_poly.entity_id
_entity_poly.type
_entity_poly.pdbx_seq_one_letter_code
_entity_poly.pdbx_strand_id
1 'polypeptide(L)'
;MLICVESGSNNLETVWLKDVTTSFRTGKRTHDNLDLPDELTFHLTSKSNVLNLNLKRNRAIDPNAEVYIVRTMEDGEPLLDKMLSLEKENLAYYQDRNNGAFLTVKCVKKSNGQCERVINGNVRIGDKDYDIRLAEDDVISRNVFQVPDRRGTQYVLREQSDSERFASNERITDAIDVNVEDVEQELKDLRSHFPLEQDNRNHFLLSKSRNDESFYNRNTIGESSYRKPRKDFVSLVEAHAVQANVVHEIEIETSRRIREYFSHIVNGVNMRYRSITDSGIEISVTLRSVLIFKKENDIALKDSLVLSRNGKTYVEIDKYLDSIGKRDSKFGHNAIHDHAMLFTRHNLYEVSIENLRIGGKAELYGICIPGRRISVFEIHDYYDTVHTATHELGHK
;
A
#
# COMPACT_ATOMS: atom_id res chain seq x y z
N MET A 1 11.64 15.05 -24.44
CA MET A 1 12.17 13.84 -23.79
C MET A 1 11.55 12.65 -24.50
N LEU A 2 12.26 12.03 -25.44
CA LEU A 2 11.75 10.89 -26.21
C LEU A 2 12.61 9.68 -25.84
N ILE A 3 12.01 8.78 -25.06
CA ILE A 3 12.45 7.39 -25.07
C ILE A 3 12.02 6.89 -26.46
N CYS A 4 12.96 6.56 -27.34
CA CYS A 4 12.61 5.91 -28.59
C CYS A 4 12.12 4.51 -28.27
N VAL A 5 10.80 4.32 -28.37
CA VAL A 5 10.13 3.05 -28.16
C VAL A 5 9.53 2.62 -29.50
N GLU A 6 9.92 1.43 -29.98
CA GLU A 6 9.29 0.83 -31.16
C GLU A 6 7.97 0.18 -30.71
N SER A 7 6.84 0.87 -30.95
CA SER A 7 5.52 0.36 -30.61
C SER A 7 5.07 -0.69 -31.63
N GLY A 8 5.18 -1.96 -31.27
CA GLY A 8 4.49 -3.08 -31.94
C GLY A 8 3.29 -3.52 -31.10
N SER A 9 2.08 -3.15 -31.54
CA SER A 9 0.73 -3.62 -31.13
C SER A 9 0.57 -4.25 -29.73
N ASN A 10 -0.19 -3.58 -28.86
CA ASN A 10 -0.87 -4.08 -27.64
C ASN A 10 -0.05 -4.87 -26.58
N ASN A 11 1.27 -4.99 -26.74
CA ASN A 11 2.13 -5.62 -25.76
C ASN A 11 2.78 -4.56 -24.87
N LEU A 12 2.64 -4.75 -23.55
CA LEU A 12 3.26 -3.93 -22.51
C LEU A 12 4.71 -3.60 -22.84
N GLU A 13 5.04 -2.31 -22.83
CA GLU A 13 6.39 -1.84 -23.10
C GLU A 13 7.31 -2.22 -21.95
N THR A 14 8.12 -3.24 -22.20
CA THR A 14 9.15 -3.71 -21.26
C THR A 14 10.45 -3.00 -21.61
N VAL A 15 10.91 -2.09 -20.74
CA VAL A 15 12.20 -1.41 -20.94
C VAL A 15 13.26 -2.18 -20.15
N TRP A 16 14.29 -2.63 -20.88
CA TRP A 16 15.45 -3.31 -20.29
C TRP A 16 16.49 -2.29 -19.84
N LEU A 17 16.90 -2.37 -18.58
CA LEU A 17 18.06 -1.62 -18.09
C LEU A 17 19.31 -2.46 -18.17
N LYS A 18 20.37 -1.82 -18.64
CA LYS A 18 21.72 -2.35 -18.64
C LYS A 18 22.57 -1.58 -17.63
N ASP A 19 23.64 -2.23 -17.17
CA ASP A 19 24.77 -1.60 -16.49
C ASP A 19 24.35 -0.74 -15.29
N VAL A 20 23.50 -1.31 -14.43
CA VAL A 20 23.13 -0.70 -13.15
C VAL A 20 24.38 -0.57 -12.30
N THR A 21 25.03 0.58 -12.41
CA THR A 21 26.21 0.90 -11.63
C THR A 21 25.75 1.58 -10.35
N THR A 22 26.10 0.97 -9.24
CA THR A 22 25.81 1.49 -7.91
C THR A 22 27.06 2.19 -7.39
N SER A 23 26.97 3.48 -7.12
CA SER A 23 28.00 4.20 -6.38
C SER A 23 27.50 4.52 -4.97
N PHE A 24 28.42 4.45 -4.00
CA PHE A 24 28.10 4.52 -2.58
C PHE A 24 28.79 5.71 -1.96
N ARG A 25 28.03 6.54 -1.25
CA ARG A 25 28.59 7.50 -0.29
C ARG A 25 28.31 6.96 1.11
N THR A 26 29.30 6.27 1.67
CA THR A 26 29.25 5.93 3.09
C THR A 26 29.72 7.15 3.90
N GLY A 27 28.87 7.62 4.82
CA GLY A 27 29.36 8.41 5.96
C GLY A 27 30.38 7.59 6.76
N LYS A 28 31.20 8.25 7.59
CA LYS A 28 32.29 7.66 8.40
C LYS A 28 32.06 6.19 8.73
N ARG A 29 32.96 5.32 8.23
CA ARG A 29 32.97 3.86 8.43
C ARG A 29 32.68 3.51 9.89
N THR A 30 31.49 2.99 10.17
CA THR A 30 31.26 2.13 11.33
C THR A 30 31.73 0.73 10.96
N HIS A 31 32.49 0.09 11.85
CA HIS A 31 33.23 -1.14 11.57
C HIS A 31 32.36 -2.39 11.38
N ASP A 32 31.03 -2.27 11.46
CA ASP A 32 30.09 -3.37 11.25
C ASP A 32 29.59 -3.37 9.80
N ASN A 33 30.24 -4.22 8.99
CA ASN A 33 30.04 -4.45 7.55
C ASN A 33 28.69 -5.13 7.20
N LEU A 34 27.66 -4.90 8.02
CA LEU A 34 26.32 -5.50 7.92
C LEU A 34 25.25 -4.51 7.49
N ASP A 35 25.45 -3.20 7.70
CA ASP A 35 24.42 -2.21 7.43
C ASP A 35 24.47 -1.67 5.99
N LEU A 36 23.28 -1.63 5.37
CA LEU A 36 23.07 -0.90 4.12
C LEU A 36 23.30 0.61 4.36
N PRO A 37 23.92 1.33 3.40
CA PRO A 37 24.32 2.72 3.59
C PRO A 37 23.13 3.69 3.68
N ASP A 38 23.35 4.91 4.19
CA ASP A 38 22.28 5.90 4.27
C ASP A 38 21.94 6.55 2.92
N GLU A 39 22.90 6.56 1.99
CA GLU A 39 22.72 7.12 0.65
C GLU A 39 23.21 6.14 -0.41
N LEU A 40 22.44 6.01 -1.49
CA LEU A 40 22.74 5.18 -2.64
C LEU A 40 22.55 6.00 -3.90
N THR A 41 23.47 5.88 -4.85
CA THR A 41 23.26 6.41 -6.20
C THR A 41 23.19 5.25 -7.18
N PHE A 42 22.09 5.18 -7.92
CA PHE A 42 21.89 4.23 -9.00
C PHE A 42 21.92 4.95 -10.33
N HIS A 43 22.78 4.48 -11.23
CA HIS A 43 22.78 4.89 -12.62
C HIS A 43 22.13 3.76 -13.43
N LEU A 44 20.93 4.02 -13.93
CA LEU A 44 20.15 3.09 -14.72
C LEU A 44 20.29 3.51 -16.19
N THR A 45 21.05 2.76 -16.97
CA THR A 45 21.28 3.05 -18.39
C THR A 45 20.37 2.22 -19.29
N SER A 46 19.71 2.90 -20.23
CA SER A 46 18.99 2.32 -21.36
C SER A 46 19.66 2.79 -22.67
N LYS A 47 19.32 2.20 -23.82
CA LYS A 47 19.94 2.50 -25.13
C LYS A 47 20.06 3.99 -25.46
N SER A 48 19.17 4.82 -24.94
CA SER A 48 19.12 6.27 -25.24
C SER A 48 19.15 7.17 -24.01
N ASN A 49 19.11 6.63 -22.79
CA ASN A 49 18.86 7.43 -21.59
C ASN A 49 19.62 6.92 -20.37
N VAL A 50 19.97 7.85 -19.48
CA VAL A 50 20.55 7.57 -18.17
C VAL A 50 19.62 8.13 -17.11
N LEU A 51 19.03 7.26 -16.30
CA LEU A 51 18.26 7.64 -15.12
C LEU A 51 19.18 7.59 -13.90
N ASN A 52 19.35 8.73 -13.25
CA ASN A 52 20.16 8.86 -12.04
C ASN A 52 19.24 8.97 -10.82
N LEU A 53 19.25 7.96 -9.96
CA LEU A 53 18.49 7.97 -8.71
C LEU A 53 19.42 8.27 -7.55
N ASN A 54 19.11 9.33 -6.80
CA ASN A 54 19.80 9.74 -5.59
C ASN A 54 18.98 9.34 -4.37
N LEU A 55 19.09 8.07 -4.03
CA LEU A 55 18.28 7.41 -3.02
C LEU A 55 18.81 7.72 -1.61
N LYS A 56 17.90 8.15 -0.75
CA LYS A 56 18.16 8.34 0.69
C LYS A 56 17.38 7.31 1.50
N ARG A 57 18.03 6.71 2.48
CA ARG A 57 17.42 5.70 3.35
C ARG A 57 16.28 6.31 4.14
N ASN A 58 15.11 5.68 4.07
CA ASN A 58 13.94 6.06 4.83
C ASN A 58 13.93 5.35 6.18
N ARG A 59 14.48 6.01 7.21
CA ARG A 59 14.54 5.48 8.59
C ARG A 59 13.19 5.47 9.31
N ALA A 60 12.13 6.01 8.70
CA ALA A 60 10.78 5.93 9.24
C ALA A 60 10.14 4.54 9.08
N ILE A 61 10.75 3.69 8.23
CA ILE A 61 10.27 2.33 7.97
C ILE A 61 11.23 1.35 8.63
N ASP A 62 10.73 0.64 9.64
CA ASP A 62 11.46 -0.48 10.23
C ASP A 62 11.21 -1.74 9.39
N PRO A 63 12.23 -2.30 8.71
CA PRO A 63 12.07 -3.58 8.02
C PRO A 63 11.70 -4.72 8.97
N ASN A 64 11.90 -4.56 10.27
CA ASN A 64 11.57 -5.55 11.28
C ASN A 64 10.30 -5.20 12.07
N ALA A 65 9.40 -4.38 11.50
CA ALA A 65 8.10 -4.09 12.09
C ALA A 65 7.41 -5.37 12.62
N GLU A 66 6.76 -5.26 13.77
CA GLU A 66 6.19 -6.42 14.45
C GLU A 66 5.02 -6.99 13.65
N VAL A 67 4.92 -8.32 13.57
CA VAL A 67 3.82 -9.01 12.89
C VAL A 67 3.05 -9.82 13.93
N TYR A 68 1.73 -9.65 13.94
CA TYR A 68 0.83 -10.36 14.84
C TYR A 68 -0.21 -11.12 14.04
N ILE A 69 -0.59 -12.30 14.51
CA ILE A 69 -1.79 -12.99 14.04
C ILE A 69 -2.92 -12.61 14.99
N VAL A 70 -4.02 -12.09 14.44
CA VAL A 70 -5.24 -11.83 15.19
C VAL A 70 -6.06 -13.10 15.26
N ARG A 71 -6.46 -13.49 16.46
CA ARG A 71 -7.44 -14.55 16.70
C ARG A 71 -8.62 -13.99 17.48
N THR A 72 -9.79 -14.56 17.26
CA THR A 72 -10.98 -14.31 18.11
C THR A 72 -11.05 -15.37 19.20
N MET A 73 -11.11 -14.96 20.47
CA MET A 73 -11.37 -15.84 21.60
C MET A 73 -12.87 -16.19 21.69
N GLU A 74 -13.24 -17.13 22.57
CA GLU A 74 -14.64 -17.56 22.74
C GLU A 74 -15.58 -16.43 23.19
N ASP A 75 -15.06 -15.44 23.92
CA ASP A 75 -15.77 -14.24 24.38
C ASP A 75 -15.87 -13.14 23.30
N GLY A 76 -15.31 -13.37 22.11
CA GLY A 76 -15.30 -12.39 21.02
C GLY A 76 -14.19 -11.33 21.12
N GLU A 77 -13.30 -11.42 22.12
CA GLU A 77 -12.17 -10.50 22.26
C GLU A 77 -11.00 -10.91 21.35
N PRO A 78 -10.25 -9.94 20.78
CA PRO A 78 -9.10 -10.22 19.94
C PRO A 78 -7.89 -10.63 20.78
N LEU A 79 -7.28 -11.77 20.45
CA LEU A 79 -5.96 -12.18 20.92
C LEU A 79 -4.92 -11.89 19.83
N LEU A 80 -3.82 -11.24 20.21
CA LEU A 80 -2.70 -10.92 19.32
C LEU A 80 -1.53 -11.86 19.58
N ASP A 81 -1.32 -12.82 18.68
CA ASP A 81 -0.18 -13.73 18.73
C ASP A 81 0.99 -13.13 17.95
N LYS A 82 2.03 -12.67 18.65
CA LYS A 82 3.24 -12.16 18.00
C LYS A 82 3.93 -13.28 17.23
N MET A 83 4.10 -13.10 15.92
CA MET A 83 4.86 -14.04 15.10
C MET A 83 6.35 -13.94 15.45
N LEU A 84 7.02 -15.10 15.55
CA LEU A 84 8.47 -15.13 15.72
C LEU A 84 9.12 -14.46 14.52
N SER A 85 9.89 -13.40 14.79
CA SER A 85 10.72 -12.76 13.78
C SER A 85 12.05 -13.50 13.72
N LEU A 86 12.40 -14.08 12.57
CA LEU A 86 13.78 -14.47 12.31
C LEU A 86 14.67 -13.22 12.10
N GLU A 87 15.98 -13.49 11.99
CA GLU A 87 17.10 -12.56 11.91
C GLU A 87 16.81 -11.20 11.25
N LYS A 88 17.49 -10.15 11.74
CA LYS A 88 17.43 -8.80 11.17
C LYS A 88 17.62 -8.89 9.66
N GLU A 89 16.62 -8.42 8.91
CA GLU A 89 16.70 -8.43 7.47
C GLU A 89 17.82 -7.50 7.01
N ASN A 90 18.68 -7.97 6.10
CA ASN A 90 19.64 -7.13 5.41
C ASN A 90 18.93 -6.39 4.26
N LEU A 91 17.93 -5.60 4.63
CA LEU A 91 17.01 -4.90 3.76
C LEU A 91 16.78 -3.49 4.30
N ALA A 92 16.65 -2.53 3.40
CA ALA A 92 16.32 -1.16 3.75
C ALA A 92 15.48 -0.51 2.66
N TYR A 93 14.71 0.49 3.07
CA TYR A 93 13.85 1.27 2.20
C TYR A 93 14.50 2.59 1.88
N TYR A 94 14.39 3.02 0.63
CA TYR A 94 14.98 4.26 0.13
C TYR A 94 13.96 5.06 -0.66
N GLN A 95 14.21 6.35 -0.75
CA GLN A 95 13.39 7.30 -1.48
C GLN A 95 14.28 8.28 -2.28
N ASP A 96 13.84 8.64 -3.48
CA ASP A 96 14.32 9.81 -4.21
C ASP A 96 13.11 10.64 -4.64
N ARG A 97 12.84 11.72 -3.91
CA ARG A 97 11.64 12.54 -4.12
C ARG A 97 11.63 13.25 -5.46
N ASN A 98 12.80 13.59 -6.00
CA ASN A 98 12.89 14.33 -7.26
C ASN A 98 12.43 13.46 -8.43
N ASN A 99 12.65 12.14 -8.32
CA ASN A 99 12.25 11.15 -9.32
C ASN A 99 11.03 10.33 -8.89
N GLY A 100 10.30 10.76 -7.84
CA GLY A 100 9.16 10.02 -7.29
C GLY A 100 9.47 8.56 -6.93
N ALA A 101 10.73 8.25 -6.62
CA ALA A 101 11.19 6.87 -6.46
C ALA A 101 11.05 6.42 -5.01
N PHE A 102 10.56 5.20 -4.81
CA PHE A 102 10.56 4.52 -3.52
C PHE A 102 10.92 3.05 -3.73
N LEU A 103 12.10 2.67 -3.23
CA LEU A 103 12.70 1.37 -3.52
C LEU A 103 12.99 0.60 -2.22
N THR A 104 12.85 -0.71 -2.32
CA THR A 104 13.40 -1.69 -1.39
C THR A 104 14.74 -2.16 -1.92
N VAL A 105 15.77 -2.11 -1.08
CA VAL A 105 17.11 -2.61 -1.42
C VAL A 105 17.45 -3.75 -0.46
N LYS A 106 17.75 -4.92 -1.01
CA LYS A 106 18.07 -6.14 -0.26
C LYS A 106 19.48 -6.60 -0.57
N CYS A 107 20.21 -7.04 0.44
CA CYS A 107 21.45 -7.76 0.27
C CYS A 107 21.18 -9.25 0.09
N VAL A 108 21.44 -9.79 -1.10
CA VAL A 108 21.15 -11.21 -1.41
C VAL A 108 22.35 -12.12 -1.19
N LYS A 109 23.57 -11.62 -1.41
CA LYS A 109 24.80 -12.39 -1.24
C LYS A 109 25.91 -11.51 -0.70
N LYS A 110 26.77 -12.09 0.15
CA LYS A 110 28.02 -11.46 0.55
C LYS A 110 29.18 -12.19 -0.11
N SER A 111 30.03 -11.45 -0.81
CA SER A 111 31.31 -11.95 -1.33
C SER A 111 32.39 -10.93 -0.98
N ASN A 112 33.44 -11.37 -0.28
CA ASN A 112 34.56 -10.51 0.13
C ASN A 112 34.14 -9.24 0.91
N GLY A 113 33.09 -9.36 1.75
CA GLY A 113 32.53 -8.22 2.49
C GLY A 113 31.71 -7.24 1.63
N GLN A 114 31.61 -7.47 0.32
CA GLN A 114 30.72 -6.74 -0.56
C GLN A 114 29.36 -7.44 -0.65
N CYS A 115 28.32 -6.63 -0.57
CA CYS A 115 26.94 -7.04 -0.67
C CYS A 115 26.47 -6.96 -2.12
N GLU A 116 26.08 -8.09 -2.70
CA GLU A 116 25.28 -8.15 -3.92
C GLU A 116 23.86 -7.70 -3.57
N ARG A 117 23.39 -6.64 -4.24
CA ARG A 117 22.15 -5.97 -3.90
C ARG A 117 21.11 -6.16 -4.99
N VAL A 118 19.88 -6.41 -4.57
CA VAL A 118 18.70 -6.41 -5.43
C VAL A 118 17.84 -5.22 -5.06
N ILE A 119 17.35 -4.51 -6.07
CA ILE A 119 16.38 -3.44 -5.90
C ILE A 119 15.01 -3.83 -6.45
N ASN A 120 13.95 -3.44 -5.75
CA ASN A 120 12.58 -3.53 -6.24
C ASN A 120 11.82 -2.27 -5.83
N GLY A 121 10.90 -1.79 -6.65
CA GLY A 121 10.03 -0.68 -6.27
C GLY A 121 9.61 0.17 -7.44
N ASN A 122 9.22 1.40 -7.16
CA ASN A 122 8.64 2.27 -8.18
C ASN A 122 9.50 3.50 -8.41
N VAL A 123 9.45 4.03 -9.63
CA VAL A 123 10.11 5.25 -10.06
C VAL A 123 9.23 6.00 -11.04
N ARG A 124 9.35 7.33 -11.06
CA ARG A 124 8.74 8.16 -12.10
C ARG A 124 9.80 8.60 -13.10
N ILE A 125 9.49 8.45 -14.39
CA ILE A 125 10.34 8.90 -15.50
C ILE A 125 9.46 9.76 -16.41
N GLY A 126 9.68 11.08 -16.36
CA GLY A 126 8.74 12.03 -16.95
C GLY A 126 7.40 12.00 -16.22
N ASP A 127 6.32 11.86 -16.98
CA ASP A 127 4.94 11.81 -16.45
C ASP A 127 4.44 10.38 -16.25
N LYS A 128 5.31 9.39 -16.46
CA LYS A 128 4.98 7.96 -16.40
C LYS A 128 5.60 7.31 -15.17
N ASP A 129 4.84 6.42 -14.55
CA ASP A 129 5.28 5.63 -13.41
C ASP A 129 5.71 4.24 -13.89
N TYR A 130 6.81 3.74 -13.34
CA TYR A 130 7.40 2.46 -13.68
C TYR A 130 7.68 1.64 -12.44
N ASP A 131 7.41 0.35 -12.53
CA ASP A 131 7.82 -0.65 -11.55
C ASP A 131 9.16 -1.26 -11.99
N ILE A 132 10.15 -1.19 -11.10
CA ILE A 132 11.50 -1.74 -11.27
C ILE A 132 11.56 -3.06 -10.49
N ARG A 133 11.89 -4.15 -11.19
CA ARG A 133 12.14 -5.46 -10.55
C ARG A 133 13.36 -6.15 -11.11
N LEU A 134 13.93 -7.05 -10.32
CA LEU A 134 14.93 -8.00 -10.81
C LEU A 134 14.33 -8.79 -11.99
N ALA A 135 15.07 -8.89 -13.09
CA ALA A 135 14.65 -9.71 -14.22
C ALA A 135 14.74 -11.20 -13.86
N GLU A 136 13.65 -11.94 -14.06
CA GLU A 136 13.62 -13.39 -13.88
C GLU A 136 14.31 -14.09 -15.06
N ASP A 137 14.91 -15.25 -14.81
CA ASP A 137 15.69 -16.01 -15.81
C ASP A 137 14.87 -16.37 -17.05
N ASP A 138 13.56 -16.61 -16.90
CA ASP A 138 12.66 -16.91 -18.00
C ASP A 138 12.37 -15.67 -18.86
N VAL A 139 12.21 -14.50 -18.24
CA VAL A 139 12.05 -13.21 -18.92
C VAL A 139 13.32 -12.87 -19.69
N ILE A 140 14.50 -13.10 -19.10
CA ILE A 140 15.80 -12.95 -19.78
C ILE A 140 15.91 -13.94 -20.95
N SER A 141 15.51 -15.20 -20.74
CA SER A 141 15.59 -16.26 -21.75
C SER A 141 14.64 -16.06 -22.93
N ARG A 142 13.48 -15.42 -22.74
CA ARG A 142 12.57 -15.08 -23.85
C ARG A 142 13.06 -13.88 -24.66
N ASN A 143 13.91 -13.04 -24.07
CA ASN A 143 14.38 -11.79 -24.66
C ASN A 143 15.87 -11.82 -25.00
N VAL A 144 16.46 -13.01 -25.23
CA VAL A 144 17.91 -13.18 -25.48
C VAL A 144 18.44 -12.24 -26.57
N PHE A 145 17.66 -11.96 -27.61
CA PHE A 145 18.07 -11.08 -28.72
C PHE A 145 18.08 -9.59 -28.36
N GLN A 146 17.37 -9.20 -27.30
CA GLN A 146 17.26 -7.82 -26.85
C GLN A 146 18.21 -7.51 -25.69
N VAL A 147 18.77 -8.53 -25.05
CA VAL A 147 19.68 -8.41 -23.91
C VAL A 147 21.13 -8.42 -24.41
N PRO A 148 21.80 -7.25 -24.53
CA PRO A 148 23.05 -7.14 -25.30
C PRO A 148 24.29 -7.73 -24.58
N ASP A 149 24.18 -8.04 -23.29
CA ASP A 149 25.23 -8.64 -22.47
C ASP A 149 24.60 -9.34 -21.25
N ARG A 150 25.06 -10.55 -20.91
CA ARG A 150 24.58 -11.34 -19.75
C ARG A 150 25.38 -11.10 -18.47
N ARG A 151 26.39 -10.21 -18.51
CA ARG A 151 27.20 -9.91 -17.33
C ARG A 151 26.50 -8.88 -16.45
N GLY A 152 26.21 -9.26 -15.21
CA GLY A 152 25.65 -8.38 -14.18
C GLY A 152 24.16 -8.64 -13.88
N THR A 153 23.67 -7.98 -12.83
CA THR A 153 22.27 -8.05 -12.40
C THR A 153 21.39 -7.25 -13.34
N GLN A 154 20.34 -7.87 -13.89
CA GLN A 154 19.45 -7.25 -14.87
C GLN A 154 18.12 -6.86 -14.22
N TYR A 155 17.56 -5.75 -14.68
CA TYR A 155 16.30 -5.22 -14.17
C TYR A 155 15.33 -4.93 -15.31
N VAL A 156 14.06 -5.15 -15.03
CA VAL A 156 12.94 -4.81 -15.91
C VAL A 156 12.25 -3.58 -15.36
N LEU A 157 11.97 -2.60 -16.24
CA LEU A 157 10.93 -1.61 -15.99
C LEU A 157 9.67 -1.99 -16.71
N ARG A 158 8.58 -2.00 -15.95
CA ARG A 158 7.23 -2.11 -16.49
C ARG A 158 6.51 -0.79 -16.26
N GLU A 159 6.10 -0.15 -17.34
CA GLU A 159 5.22 1.02 -17.28
C GLU A 159 3.90 0.65 -16.60
N GLN A 160 3.48 1.46 -15.65
CA GLN A 160 2.18 1.37 -15.01
C GLN A 160 1.21 2.22 -15.81
N SER A 161 0.56 1.63 -16.81
CA SER A 161 -0.36 2.36 -17.69
C SER A 161 -1.71 2.64 -17.03
N ASP A 162 -2.29 3.82 -17.27
CA ASP A 162 -3.65 4.16 -16.83
C ASP A 162 -4.70 3.17 -17.35
N SER A 163 -4.47 2.55 -18.51
CA SER A 163 -5.36 1.52 -19.05
C SER A 163 -5.32 0.20 -18.28
N GLU A 164 -4.30 -0.11 -17.46
CA GLU A 164 -4.39 -1.22 -16.48
C GLU A 164 -5.11 -0.76 -15.20
N ARG A 165 -4.92 0.51 -14.80
CA ARG A 165 -5.66 1.16 -13.69
C ARG A 165 -7.16 1.14 -13.93
N PHE A 166 -7.57 1.36 -15.19
CA PHE A 166 -8.97 1.33 -15.60
C PHE A 166 -9.41 0.04 -16.26
N ALA A 167 -8.62 -0.76 -17.00
CA ALA A 167 -9.14 -2.02 -17.58
C ALA A 167 -9.39 -3.12 -16.53
N SER A 168 -8.82 -3.00 -15.34
CA SER A 168 -9.30 -3.75 -14.18
C SER A 168 -10.73 -3.31 -13.77
N ASN A 169 -11.13 -2.08 -14.08
CA ASN A 169 -12.43 -1.44 -13.84
C ASN A 169 -13.41 -1.40 -15.06
N GLU A 170 -12.93 -1.34 -16.31
CA GLU A 170 -13.69 -1.01 -17.54
C GLU A 170 -13.96 -2.25 -18.41
N ARG A 171 -13.12 -3.30 -18.35
CA ARG A 171 -13.52 -4.63 -18.89
C ARG A 171 -14.72 -5.23 -18.15
N ILE A 172 -15.15 -4.59 -17.07
CA ILE A 172 -16.32 -4.94 -16.31
C ILE A 172 -17.55 -4.22 -16.87
N THR A 173 -17.48 -2.98 -17.36
CA THR A 173 -18.66 -2.28 -17.93
C THR A 173 -19.09 -2.81 -19.30
N ASP A 174 -18.15 -3.28 -20.14
CA ASP A 174 -18.48 -3.79 -21.47
C ASP A 174 -18.85 -5.30 -21.50
N ALA A 175 -18.58 -6.02 -20.40
CA ALA A 175 -19.09 -7.38 -20.17
C ALA A 175 -20.30 -7.41 -19.21
N ILE A 176 -20.81 -6.23 -18.88
CA ILE A 176 -21.99 -5.99 -18.08
C ILE A 176 -23.17 -5.83 -19.04
N ASP A 177 -23.74 -6.96 -19.44
CA ASP A 177 -25.18 -7.00 -19.70
C ASP A 177 -25.84 -7.12 -18.31
N VAL A 178 -25.77 -6.04 -17.51
CA VAL A 178 -26.51 -5.98 -16.24
C VAL A 178 -27.95 -5.75 -16.65
N ASN A 179 -28.81 -6.74 -16.49
CA ASN A 179 -30.21 -6.43 -16.29
C ASN A 179 -30.30 -5.69 -14.95
N VAL A 180 -30.41 -4.36 -14.99
CA VAL A 180 -30.51 -3.50 -13.80
C VAL A 180 -31.66 -3.95 -12.91
N GLU A 181 -32.69 -4.56 -13.50
CA GLU A 181 -33.84 -5.13 -12.81
C GLU A 181 -33.46 -6.33 -11.93
N ASP A 182 -32.49 -7.17 -12.32
CA ASP A 182 -32.07 -8.33 -11.52
C ASP A 182 -31.26 -7.90 -10.29
N VAL A 183 -30.41 -6.87 -10.44
CA VAL A 183 -29.66 -6.27 -9.32
C VAL A 183 -30.60 -5.51 -8.39
N GLU A 184 -31.55 -4.76 -8.94
CA GLU A 184 -32.59 -4.13 -8.13
C GLU A 184 -33.47 -5.17 -7.42
N GLN A 185 -33.79 -6.30 -8.05
CA GLN A 185 -34.59 -7.35 -7.46
C GLN A 185 -33.83 -8.07 -6.34
N GLU A 186 -32.56 -8.39 -6.55
CA GLU A 186 -31.71 -9.00 -5.51
C GLU A 186 -31.49 -8.00 -4.34
N LEU A 187 -31.32 -6.71 -4.62
CA LEU A 187 -31.28 -5.66 -3.59
C LEU A 187 -32.63 -5.45 -2.89
N LYS A 188 -33.77 -5.58 -3.60
CA LYS A 188 -35.12 -5.55 -3.02
C LYS A 188 -35.35 -6.76 -2.12
N ASP A 189 -34.92 -7.94 -2.55
CA ASP A 189 -35.03 -9.19 -1.80
C ASP A 189 -34.12 -9.16 -0.55
N LEU A 190 -32.92 -8.59 -0.65
CA LEU A 190 -32.05 -8.33 0.50
C LEU A 190 -32.66 -7.29 1.45
N ARG A 191 -33.23 -6.20 0.93
CA ARG A 191 -33.96 -5.20 1.74
C ARG A 191 -35.21 -5.76 2.41
N SER A 192 -35.86 -6.78 1.84
CA SER A 192 -37.01 -7.44 2.46
C SER A 192 -36.62 -8.46 3.53
N HIS A 193 -35.42 -9.05 3.46
CA HIS A 193 -34.90 -9.98 4.46
C HIS A 193 -34.27 -9.29 5.67
N PHE A 194 -33.84 -8.04 5.52
CA PHE A 194 -33.34 -7.19 6.59
C PHE A 194 -34.20 -5.93 6.68
N PRO A 195 -35.35 -5.97 7.38
CA PRO A 195 -36.13 -4.76 7.61
C PRO A 195 -35.22 -3.78 8.36
N LEU A 196 -34.80 -2.73 7.65
CA LEU A 196 -34.14 -1.59 8.28
C LEU A 196 -35.11 -1.06 9.33
N GLU A 197 -34.78 -1.20 10.61
CA GLU A 197 -35.37 -0.34 11.63
C GLU A 197 -35.15 1.09 11.16
N GLN A 198 -36.25 1.79 10.87
CA GLN A 198 -36.22 3.22 10.60
C GLN A 198 -35.72 3.92 11.88
N ASP A 199 -34.41 4.04 12.03
CA ASP A 199 -33.84 5.02 12.94
C ASP A 199 -34.15 6.40 12.33
N ASN A 200 -35.16 7.05 12.91
CA ASN A 200 -35.61 8.41 12.59
C ASN A 200 -34.53 9.45 12.96
N ARG A 201 -33.35 9.37 12.34
CA ARG A 201 -32.38 10.44 12.36
C ARG A 201 -32.49 11.23 11.08
N ASN A 202 -33.27 12.30 11.21
CA ASN A 202 -33.44 13.41 10.30
C ASN A 202 -32.24 13.65 9.38
N HIS A 203 -32.54 13.66 8.09
CA HIS A 203 -31.86 14.37 7.01
C HIS A 203 -30.92 15.48 7.49
N PHE A 204 -29.61 15.27 7.32
CA PHE A 204 -28.66 16.37 7.19
C PHE A 204 -28.70 16.86 5.74
N LEU A 205 -29.69 17.71 5.45
CA LEU A 205 -29.68 18.56 4.26
C LEU A 205 -28.61 19.64 4.47
N LEU A 206 -27.48 19.52 3.77
CA LEU A 206 -26.54 20.63 3.61
C LEU A 206 -27.19 21.71 2.75
N SER A 207 -28.00 22.55 3.41
CA SER A 207 -28.31 23.87 2.91
C SER A 207 -27.04 24.71 2.89
N LYS A 208 -26.80 25.39 1.77
CA LYS A 208 -25.81 26.46 1.65
C LYS A 208 -26.10 27.52 2.72
N SER A 209 -25.30 27.57 3.77
CA SER A 209 -25.21 28.74 4.64
C SER A 209 -23.84 29.40 4.42
N ARG A 210 -23.91 30.62 3.87
CA ARG A 210 -22.82 31.59 3.86
C ARG A 210 -22.60 32.09 5.29
N ASN A 211 -21.34 32.38 5.59
CA ASN A 211 -20.82 33.06 6.78
C ASN A 211 -20.84 32.19 8.05
N ASP A 212 -19.69 31.61 8.38
CA ASP A 212 -19.15 31.75 9.73
C ASP A 212 -17.61 31.67 9.72
N GLU A 213 -17.06 32.50 10.58
CA GLU A 213 -15.69 33.00 10.58
C GLU A 213 -14.69 32.00 11.19
N SER A 214 -13.53 31.91 10.53
CA SER A 214 -12.20 31.69 11.11
C SER A 214 -12.06 30.93 12.43
N PHE A 215 -11.92 29.61 12.37
CA PHE A 215 -11.21 28.82 13.39
C PHE A 215 -9.69 28.81 13.13
N TYR A 216 -9.07 30.00 13.11
CA TYR A 216 -7.62 30.15 13.30
C TYR A 216 -7.38 31.52 13.95
N ASN A 217 -7.64 31.60 15.26
CA ASN A 217 -7.26 32.78 16.02
C ASN A 217 -5.75 32.72 16.28
N ARG A 218 -4.97 33.36 15.41
CA ARG A 218 -3.60 33.80 15.69
C ARG A 218 -3.69 34.90 16.74
N ASN A 219 -3.21 34.64 17.95
CA ASN A 219 -2.43 35.59 18.75
C ASN A 219 -2.13 35.00 20.13
N THR A 220 -0.97 34.34 20.25
CA THR A 220 -0.06 34.53 21.38
C THR A 220 1.31 34.06 20.94
N ILE A 221 2.21 35.04 20.79
CA ILE A 221 3.64 34.85 20.58
C ILE A 221 4.20 34.23 21.86
N GLY A 222 4.52 32.95 21.77
CA GLY A 222 5.54 32.29 22.57
C GLY A 222 6.24 31.35 21.61
N GLU A 223 7.55 31.51 21.43
CA GLU A 223 8.40 30.60 20.66
C GLU A 223 8.40 29.22 21.33
N SER A 224 7.31 28.48 21.21
CA SER A 224 7.31 27.06 21.48
C SER A 224 7.85 26.39 20.23
N SER A 225 8.94 25.65 20.37
CA SER A 225 9.47 24.83 19.29
C SER A 225 8.33 24.02 18.68
N TYR A 226 7.92 24.35 17.46
CA TYR A 226 7.00 23.53 16.68
C TYR A 226 7.72 22.19 16.43
N ARG A 227 7.56 21.25 17.36
CA ARG A 227 7.94 19.87 17.14
C ARG A 227 7.06 19.39 16.00
N LYS A 228 7.70 19.03 14.89
CA LYS A 228 7.07 18.46 13.71
C LYS A 228 6.13 17.32 14.15
N PRO A 229 4.84 17.35 13.79
CA PRO A 229 3.94 16.27 14.15
C PRO A 229 4.46 14.97 13.51
N ARG A 230 4.75 13.97 14.34
CA ARG A 230 4.98 12.59 13.90
C ARG A 230 3.66 11.85 14.03
N LYS A 231 3.27 11.11 12.98
CA LYS A 231 2.08 10.27 12.98
C LYS A 231 2.53 8.81 12.85
N ASP A 232 2.08 7.95 13.77
CA ASP A 232 2.42 6.53 13.83
C ASP A 232 1.26 5.66 13.34
N PHE A 233 1.52 4.73 12.41
CA PHE A 233 0.48 3.93 11.75
C PHE A 233 0.60 2.43 12.04
N VAL A 234 -0.54 1.74 12.11
CA VAL A 234 -0.60 0.27 12.13
C VAL A 234 -1.23 -0.22 10.84
N SER A 235 -0.59 -1.15 10.14
CA SER A 235 -1.21 -1.80 8.98
C SER A 235 -2.02 -3.00 9.46
N LEU A 236 -3.31 -3.00 9.16
CA LEU A 236 -4.22 -4.12 9.36
C LEU A 236 -4.30 -4.92 8.05
N VAL A 237 -4.02 -6.20 8.08
CA VAL A 237 -3.91 -7.04 6.89
C VAL A 237 -4.87 -8.20 7.03
N GLU A 238 -5.84 -8.26 6.13
CA GLU A 238 -6.68 -9.44 6.02
C GLU A 238 -5.90 -10.60 5.40
N ALA A 239 -5.81 -11.74 6.08
CA ALA A 239 -5.03 -12.89 5.61
C ALA A 239 -5.74 -13.73 4.54
N HIS A 240 -6.90 -13.31 4.02
CA HIS A 240 -7.44 -13.91 2.79
C HIS A 240 -6.51 -13.70 1.58
N ALA A 241 -5.58 -12.74 1.67
CA ALA A 241 -4.46 -12.63 0.73
C ALA A 241 -3.40 -13.75 0.87
N VAL A 242 -3.47 -14.54 1.93
CA VAL A 242 -2.52 -15.58 2.34
C VAL A 242 -3.32 -16.87 2.55
N GLN A 243 -3.69 -17.49 1.43
CA GLN A 243 -4.44 -18.74 1.42
C GLN A 243 -3.74 -19.80 2.29
N ALA A 244 -4.51 -20.39 3.21
CA ALA A 244 -4.06 -21.22 4.32
C ALA A 244 -3.68 -22.66 3.90
N ASN A 245 -2.57 -23.15 4.46
CA ASN A 245 -2.38 -24.45 5.12
C ASN A 245 -0.89 -24.76 5.16
N VAL A 246 -0.15 -24.29 6.18
CA VAL A 246 1.28 -24.49 6.11
C VAL A 246 2.08 -24.60 7.40
N VAL A 247 3.02 -25.55 7.36
CA VAL A 247 4.11 -25.89 8.28
C VAL A 247 4.82 -24.65 8.82
N HIS A 248 5.31 -24.70 10.07
CA HIS A 248 5.92 -23.59 10.82
C HIS A 248 6.97 -22.77 10.03
N GLU A 249 7.75 -23.39 9.14
CA GLU A 249 8.72 -22.69 8.27
C GLU A 249 8.05 -21.76 7.26
N ILE A 250 6.87 -22.13 6.76
CA ILE A 250 6.13 -21.33 5.78
C ILE A 250 5.42 -20.16 6.46
N GLU A 251 5.07 -20.26 7.75
CA GLU A 251 4.58 -19.10 8.51
C GLU A 251 5.65 -18.00 8.64
N ILE A 252 6.92 -18.38 8.86
CA ILE A 252 8.02 -17.44 8.97
C ILE A 252 8.25 -16.72 7.64
N GLU A 253 8.43 -17.47 6.55
CA GLU A 253 8.65 -16.91 5.22
C GLU A 253 7.46 -16.06 4.75
N THR A 254 6.24 -16.48 5.08
CA THR A 254 5.02 -15.72 4.81
C THR A 254 4.99 -14.40 5.58
N SER A 255 5.31 -14.43 6.89
CA SER A 255 5.39 -13.22 7.71
C SER A 255 6.42 -12.23 7.19
N ARG A 256 7.56 -12.75 6.69
CA ARG A 256 8.63 -11.97 6.07
C ARG A 256 8.12 -11.26 4.83
N ARG A 257 7.49 -11.99 3.91
CA ARG A 257 6.93 -11.42 2.66
C ARG A 257 5.85 -10.38 2.92
N ILE A 258 4.94 -10.66 3.86
CA ILE A 258 3.89 -9.72 4.27
C ILE A 258 4.53 -8.43 4.79
N ARG A 259 5.50 -8.55 5.69
CA ARG A 259 6.20 -7.39 6.26
C ARG A 259 6.95 -6.59 5.21
N GLU A 260 7.71 -7.25 4.34
CA GLU A 260 8.41 -6.61 3.21
C GLU A 260 7.42 -5.87 2.30
N TYR A 261 6.28 -6.51 1.97
CA TYR A 261 5.23 -5.92 1.15
C TYR A 261 4.64 -4.65 1.78
N PHE A 262 4.14 -4.73 3.02
CA PHE A 262 3.48 -3.57 3.65
C PHE A 262 4.47 -2.46 4.02
N SER A 263 5.70 -2.80 4.37
CA SER A 263 6.75 -1.81 4.57
C SER A 263 7.08 -1.09 3.26
N HIS A 264 7.06 -1.78 2.13
CA HIS A 264 7.21 -1.15 0.81
C HIS A 264 6.05 -0.20 0.50
N ILE A 265 4.81 -0.62 0.75
CA ILE A 265 3.62 0.24 0.58
C ILE A 265 3.75 1.50 1.45
N VAL A 266 4.01 1.35 2.75
CA VAL A 266 4.14 2.49 3.67
C VAL A 266 5.34 3.38 3.30
N ASN A 267 6.43 2.81 2.77
CA ASN A 267 7.54 3.61 2.22
C ASN A 267 7.08 4.50 1.05
N GLY A 268 6.23 3.99 0.17
CA GLY A 268 5.62 4.75 -0.94
C GLY A 268 4.66 5.83 -0.44
N VAL A 269 3.77 5.49 0.49
CA VAL A 269 2.83 6.45 1.11
C VAL A 269 3.60 7.58 1.79
N ASN A 270 4.60 7.23 2.61
CA ASN A 270 5.48 8.21 3.27
C ASN A 270 6.20 9.11 2.25
N MET A 271 6.66 8.55 1.13
CA MET A 271 7.31 9.34 0.06
C MET A 271 6.35 10.39 -0.48
N ARG A 272 5.11 10.00 -0.79
CA ARG A 272 4.09 10.92 -1.34
C ARG A 272 3.79 12.05 -0.36
N TYR A 273 3.54 11.74 0.91
CA TYR A 273 3.30 12.77 1.94
C TYR A 273 4.48 13.70 2.16
N ARG A 274 5.70 13.16 2.21
CA ARG A 274 6.92 13.99 2.37
C ARG A 274 7.26 14.81 1.14
N SER A 275 6.61 14.54 0.00
CA SER A 275 6.76 15.32 -1.23
C SER A 275 5.80 16.52 -1.29
N ILE A 276 4.86 16.65 -0.35
CA ILE A 276 4.03 17.85 -0.20
C ILE A 276 4.90 18.95 0.43
N THR A 277 5.34 19.91 -0.37
CA THR A 277 6.20 21.02 0.09
C THR A 277 5.44 22.30 0.42
N ASP A 278 4.26 22.49 -0.18
CA ASP A 278 3.62 23.80 -0.28
C ASP A 278 2.76 24.17 0.94
N SER A 279 2.51 23.21 1.84
CA SER A 279 1.61 23.38 2.99
C SER A 279 2.28 23.91 4.24
N GLY A 280 3.62 23.98 4.30
CA GLY A 280 4.37 24.25 5.54
C GLY A 280 4.22 23.13 6.59
N ILE A 281 3.58 22.01 6.25
CA ILE A 281 3.36 20.85 7.11
C ILE A 281 4.25 19.72 6.59
N GLU A 282 5.06 19.13 7.47
CA GLU A 282 5.78 17.89 7.17
C GLU A 282 5.01 16.71 7.77
N ILE A 283 4.49 15.83 6.91
CA ILE A 283 3.83 14.59 7.31
C ILE A 283 4.82 13.44 7.11
N SER A 284 5.03 12.65 8.17
CA SER A 284 5.78 11.40 8.13
C SER A 284 4.83 10.25 8.45
N VAL A 285 4.93 9.18 7.67
CA VAL A 285 4.16 7.94 7.84
C VAL A 285 5.13 6.82 8.20
N THR A 286 4.91 6.20 9.36
CA THR A 286 5.74 5.11 9.91
C THR A 286 4.90 3.84 10.03
N LEU A 287 5.48 2.69 9.68
CA LEU A 287 4.84 1.39 9.93
C LEU A 287 5.23 0.91 11.33
N ARG A 288 4.25 0.76 12.22
CA ARG A 288 4.48 0.29 13.58
C ARG A 288 4.40 -1.23 13.69
N SER A 289 3.32 -1.81 13.20
CA SER A 289 3.08 -3.26 13.20
C SER A 289 2.14 -3.66 12.06
N VAL A 290 2.12 -4.96 11.80
CA VAL A 290 1.24 -5.62 10.85
C VAL A 290 0.37 -6.62 11.61
N LEU A 291 -0.96 -6.46 11.56
CA LEU A 291 -1.90 -7.44 12.12
C LEU A 291 -2.47 -8.31 11.00
N ILE A 292 -2.47 -9.63 11.16
CA ILE A 292 -2.90 -10.61 10.14
C ILE A 292 -4.16 -11.33 10.63
N PHE A 293 -5.27 -11.19 9.91
CA PHE A 293 -6.53 -11.87 10.24
C PHE A 293 -6.69 -13.19 9.46
N LYS A 294 -6.53 -14.34 10.12
CA LYS A 294 -6.53 -15.65 9.44
C LYS A 294 -7.92 -16.15 9.00
N LYS A 295 -9.00 -15.69 9.63
CA LYS A 295 -10.37 -16.15 9.34
C LYS A 295 -11.29 -14.96 9.10
N GLU A 296 -12.35 -15.15 8.28
CA GLU A 296 -13.41 -14.15 8.08
C GLU A 296 -14.05 -13.70 9.39
N ASN A 297 -14.28 -14.66 10.30
CA ASN A 297 -14.81 -14.38 11.64
C ASN A 297 -13.86 -13.52 12.47
N ASP A 298 -12.55 -13.54 12.18
CA ASP A 298 -11.57 -12.65 12.84
C ASP A 298 -11.70 -11.20 12.38
N ILE A 299 -12.51 -10.89 11.36
CA ILE A 299 -12.85 -9.50 11.01
C ILE A 299 -14.35 -9.22 11.17
N ALA A 300 -15.10 -10.20 11.70
CA ALA A 300 -16.56 -10.12 11.81
C ALA A 300 -17.24 -9.79 10.46
N LEU A 301 -16.67 -10.30 9.35
CA LEU A 301 -17.23 -10.12 8.01
C LEU A 301 -18.55 -10.87 7.78
N LYS A 302 -18.97 -11.70 8.74
CA LYS A 302 -20.17 -12.53 8.63
C LYS A 302 -21.45 -11.71 8.34
N ASP A 303 -21.48 -10.45 8.77
CA ASP A 303 -22.61 -9.53 8.56
C ASP A 303 -22.39 -8.55 7.39
N SER A 304 -21.21 -8.57 6.77
CA SER A 304 -20.97 -7.81 5.55
C SER A 304 -21.74 -8.45 4.41
N LEU A 305 -22.50 -7.64 3.65
CA LEU A 305 -23.23 -8.15 2.50
C LEU A 305 -22.23 -8.55 1.43
N VAL A 306 -22.03 -9.87 1.34
CA VAL A 306 -21.22 -10.48 0.30
C VAL A 306 -22.08 -10.71 -0.92
N LEU A 307 -21.88 -9.91 -1.96
CA LEU A 307 -22.47 -10.19 -3.27
C LEU A 307 -21.53 -11.11 -4.04
N SER A 308 -22.04 -12.23 -4.54
CA SER A 308 -21.28 -13.10 -5.45
C SER A 308 -21.79 -12.90 -6.86
N ARG A 309 -20.94 -12.37 -7.74
CA ARG A 309 -21.31 -12.09 -9.13
C ARG A 309 -20.23 -12.55 -10.09
N ASN A 310 -20.59 -13.37 -11.07
CA ASN A 310 -19.67 -13.96 -12.05
C ASN A 310 -18.47 -14.68 -11.39
N GLY A 311 -18.72 -15.35 -10.25
CA GLY A 311 -17.69 -16.02 -9.46
C GLY A 311 -16.74 -15.08 -8.72
N LYS A 312 -17.02 -13.78 -8.69
CA LYS A 312 -16.30 -12.79 -7.89
C LYS A 312 -17.10 -12.41 -6.65
N THR A 313 -16.39 -12.33 -5.53
CA THR A 313 -16.92 -11.89 -4.23
C THR A 313 -16.73 -10.38 -4.08
N TYR A 314 -17.81 -9.69 -3.74
CA TYR A 314 -17.84 -8.26 -3.44
C TYR A 314 -18.28 -8.03 -2.00
N VAL A 315 -17.64 -7.09 -1.29
CA VAL A 315 -17.92 -6.76 0.10
C VAL A 315 -18.35 -5.29 0.19
N GLU A 316 -19.47 -5.06 0.88
CA GLU A 316 -19.99 -3.70 1.08
C GLU A 316 -19.04 -2.92 1.99
N ILE A 317 -18.45 -1.85 1.45
CA ILE A 317 -17.32 -1.18 2.10
C ILE A 317 -17.70 -0.49 3.41
N ASP A 318 -18.93 0.01 3.54
CA ASP A 318 -19.39 0.68 4.76
C ASP A 318 -19.54 -0.29 5.93
N LYS A 319 -20.15 -1.46 5.66
CA LYS A 319 -20.21 -2.53 6.64
C LYS A 319 -18.82 -3.03 7.00
N TYR A 320 -17.93 -3.09 6.01
CA TYR A 320 -16.57 -3.52 6.26
C TYR A 320 -15.85 -2.53 7.19
N LEU A 321 -15.93 -1.24 6.89
CA LEU A 321 -15.32 -0.16 7.68
C LEU A 321 -15.90 -0.11 9.11
N ASP A 322 -17.21 -0.27 9.29
CA ASP A 322 -17.87 -0.32 10.60
C ASP A 322 -17.43 -1.55 11.42
N SER A 323 -17.40 -2.74 10.81
CA SER A 323 -16.95 -3.97 11.48
C SER A 323 -15.51 -3.87 11.97
N ILE A 324 -14.60 -3.38 11.13
CA ILE A 324 -13.20 -3.20 11.55
C ILE A 324 -13.05 -2.05 12.54
N GLY A 325 -13.85 -0.98 12.43
CA GLY A 325 -13.95 0.14 13.37
C GLY A 325 -14.21 -0.33 14.79
N LYS A 326 -15.26 -1.15 14.95
CA LYS A 326 -15.61 -1.76 16.23
C LYS A 326 -14.47 -2.64 16.75
N ARG A 327 -13.82 -3.41 15.89
CA ARG A 327 -12.74 -4.32 16.30
C ARG A 327 -11.46 -3.59 16.69
N ASP A 328 -11.10 -2.51 16.01
CA ASP A 328 -9.91 -1.72 16.31
C ASP A 328 -9.90 -1.18 17.74
N SER A 329 -11.07 -0.72 18.20
CA SER A 329 -11.23 -0.23 19.58
C SER A 329 -10.91 -1.30 20.64
N LYS A 330 -10.95 -2.59 20.28
CA LYS A 330 -10.67 -3.72 21.17
C LYS A 330 -9.21 -4.16 21.21
N PHE A 331 -8.35 -3.73 20.27
CA PHE A 331 -6.93 -4.11 20.31
C PHE A 331 -6.16 -3.50 21.50
N GLY A 332 -6.76 -2.53 22.20
CA GLY A 332 -6.25 -1.98 23.46
C GLY A 332 -4.86 -1.34 23.33
N HIS A 333 -4.11 -1.36 24.43
CA HIS A 333 -2.75 -0.78 24.49
C HIS A 333 -1.69 -1.57 23.70
N ASN A 334 -2.00 -2.78 23.25
CA ASN A 334 -1.03 -3.64 22.56
C ASN A 334 -0.74 -3.19 21.13
N ALA A 335 -1.56 -2.30 20.57
CA ALA A 335 -1.36 -1.70 19.25
C ALA A 335 -1.70 -0.21 19.29
N ILE A 336 -0.99 0.61 20.06
CA ILE A 336 -1.18 2.07 20.04
C ILE A 336 -0.78 2.61 18.66
N HIS A 337 -1.72 3.30 18.01
CA HIS A 337 -1.53 3.91 16.69
C HIS A 337 -2.48 5.09 16.45
N ASP A 338 -2.10 5.96 15.52
CA ASP A 338 -2.90 7.12 15.11
C ASP A 338 -3.91 6.78 14.02
N HIS A 339 -3.56 5.84 13.13
CA HIS A 339 -4.43 5.35 12.07
C HIS A 339 -4.11 3.91 11.69
N ALA A 340 -5.15 3.18 11.32
CA ALA A 340 -5.11 1.80 10.89
C ALA A 340 -5.52 1.65 9.42
N MET A 341 -4.74 0.87 8.68
CA MET A 341 -4.90 0.68 7.24
C MET A 341 -5.29 -0.76 6.95
N LEU A 342 -6.55 -1.04 6.60
CA LEU A 342 -7.03 -2.38 6.25
C LEU A 342 -6.84 -2.68 4.76
N PHE A 343 -5.99 -3.66 4.47
CA PHE A 343 -5.75 -4.16 3.12
C PHE A 343 -6.57 -5.43 2.86
N THR A 344 -7.36 -5.46 1.77
CA THR A 344 -8.16 -6.62 1.38
C THR A 344 -8.01 -6.99 -0.11
N ARG A 345 -8.21 -8.27 -0.44
CA ARG A 345 -8.34 -8.72 -1.84
C ARG A 345 -9.79 -8.83 -2.31
N HIS A 346 -10.74 -8.60 -1.42
CA HIS A 346 -12.15 -8.52 -1.83
C HIS A 346 -12.35 -7.33 -2.75
N ASN A 347 -13.24 -7.49 -3.72
CA ASN A 347 -13.72 -6.34 -4.47
C ASN A 347 -14.67 -5.58 -3.52
N LEU A 348 -14.52 -4.28 -3.42
CA LEU A 348 -15.29 -3.41 -2.56
C LEU A 348 -16.33 -2.68 -3.41
N TYR A 349 -17.54 -2.58 -2.86
CA TYR A 349 -18.63 -1.83 -3.47
C TYR A 349 -19.30 -0.93 -2.46
N GLU A 350 -19.99 0.08 -2.95
CA GLU A 350 -20.83 0.97 -2.16
C GLU A 350 -22.25 1.00 -2.73
N VAL A 351 -23.26 0.79 -1.89
CA VAL A 351 -24.68 0.69 -2.29
C VAL A 351 -25.22 2.02 -2.85
N SER A 352 -24.60 3.15 -2.52
CA SER A 352 -25.08 4.49 -2.82
C SER A 352 -24.68 5.01 -4.21
N ILE A 353 -23.80 4.32 -4.93
CA ILE A 353 -23.17 4.83 -6.16
C ILE A 353 -23.64 3.99 -7.35
N GLU A 354 -24.02 4.66 -8.45
CA GLU A 354 -24.29 4.03 -9.75
C GLU A 354 -23.10 3.19 -10.27
N ASN A 355 -21.90 3.41 -9.70
CA ASN A 355 -20.71 2.58 -9.82
C ASN A 355 -20.59 1.63 -8.63
N LEU A 356 -20.80 0.34 -8.89
CA LEU A 356 -20.68 -0.74 -7.92
C LEU A 356 -19.24 -1.02 -7.44
N ARG A 357 -18.23 -0.20 -7.74
CA ARG A 357 -16.85 -0.50 -7.36
C ARG A 357 -16.10 0.73 -6.86
N ILE A 358 -15.40 0.55 -5.75
CA ILE A 358 -14.59 1.58 -5.10
C ILE A 358 -13.25 0.97 -4.67
N GLY A 359 -12.14 1.69 -4.88
CA GLY A 359 -10.81 1.17 -4.53
C GLY A 359 -10.49 1.23 -3.03
N GLY A 360 -11.17 2.11 -2.28
CA GLY A 360 -10.99 2.27 -0.84
C GLY A 360 -11.95 3.29 -0.24
N LYS A 361 -12.02 3.32 1.09
CA LYS A 361 -12.83 4.28 1.85
C LYS A 361 -12.23 4.58 3.20
N ALA A 362 -12.37 5.83 3.60
CA ALA A 362 -12.02 6.35 4.90
C ALA A 362 -13.05 7.38 5.34
N GLU A 363 -13.40 7.38 6.63
CA GLU A 363 -14.14 8.51 7.20
C GLU A 363 -13.29 9.79 7.20
N LEU A 364 -13.90 10.93 6.88
CA LEU A 364 -13.23 12.23 6.94
C LEU A 364 -12.84 12.63 8.37
N TYR A 365 -11.64 13.19 8.52
CA TYR A 365 -11.11 13.73 9.79
C TYR A 365 -11.07 12.71 10.93
N GLY A 366 -10.87 11.43 10.60
CA GLY A 366 -10.94 10.33 11.55
C GLY A 366 -9.64 10.04 12.31
N ILE A 367 -8.52 10.69 12.00
CA ILE A 367 -7.23 10.35 12.62
C ILE A 367 -7.27 10.49 14.14
N CYS A 368 -6.66 9.54 14.86
CA CYS A 368 -6.62 9.48 16.33
C CYS A 368 -8.00 9.34 17.01
N ILE A 369 -9.10 9.18 16.27
CA ILE A 369 -10.44 8.97 16.83
C ILE A 369 -10.76 7.47 16.82
N PRO A 370 -10.93 6.81 17.98
CA PRO A 370 -11.27 5.39 18.03
C PRO A 370 -12.50 5.05 17.17
N GLY A 371 -12.42 3.95 16.43
CA GLY A 371 -13.45 3.52 15.48
C GLY A 371 -13.46 4.26 14.14
N ARG A 372 -12.94 5.50 14.08
CA ARG A 372 -12.93 6.34 12.86
C ARG A 372 -11.54 6.50 12.24
N ARG A 373 -10.49 6.11 12.96
CA ARG A 373 -9.08 6.15 12.52
C ARG A 373 -8.68 5.01 11.59
N ILE A 374 -9.61 4.54 10.77
CA ILE A 374 -9.40 3.39 9.87
C ILE A 374 -9.69 3.77 8.44
N SER A 375 -8.93 3.19 7.52
CA SER A 375 -9.22 3.16 6.09
C SER A 375 -9.25 1.72 5.60
N VAL A 376 -10.11 1.40 4.65
CA VAL A 376 -10.15 0.10 3.97
C VAL A 376 -9.80 0.33 2.50
N PHE A 377 -8.99 -0.54 1.89
CA PHE A 377 -8.70 -0.47 0.47
C PHE A 377 -8.41 -1.84 -0.16
N GLU A 378 -8.75 -1.95 -1.45
CA GLU A 378 -8.42 -3.07 -2.31
C GLU A 378 -6.90 -3.13 -2.55
N ILE A 379 -6.34 -4.34 -2.47
CA ILE A 379 -4.96 -4.62 -2.87
C ILE A 379 -4.93 -4.83 -4.38
N HIS A 380 -4.12 -4.01 -5.05
CA HIS A 380 -3.79 -4.15 -6.47
C HIS A 380 -2.29 -4.42 -6.62
N ASP A 381 -1.64 -3.84 -7.63
CA ASP A 381 -0.19 -3.74 -7.66
C ASP A 381 0.33 -2.75 -6.59
N TYR A 382 1.66 -2.67 -6.46
CA TYR A 382 2.29 -1.79 -5.47
C TYR A 382 1.94 -0.32 -5.68
N TYR A 383 1.90 0.14 -6.92
CA TYR A 383 1.74 1.56 -7.21
C TYR A 383 0.33 2.03 -6.91
N ASP A 384 -0.67 1.31 -7.40
CA ASP A 384 -2.08 1.60 -7.21
C ASP A 384 -2.45 1.47 -5.73
N THR A 385 -1.96 0.44 -5.06
CA THR A 385 -2.16 0.28 -3.61
C THR A 385 -1.56 1.47 -2.84
N VAL A 386 -0.36 1.94 -3.20
CA VAL A 386 0.23 3.15 -2.59
C VAL A 386 -0.60 4.39 -2.90
N HIS A 387 -1.09 4.55 -4.13
CA HIS A 387 -1.92 5.68 -4.54
C HIS A 387 -3.21 5.73 -3.72
N THR A 388 -3.99 4.65 -3.73
CA THR A 388 -5.23 4.53 -2.99
C THR A 388 -5.01 4.71 -1.49
N ALA A 389 -4.02 4.04 -0.89
CA ALA A 389 -3.73 4.21 0.54
C ALA A 389 -3.33 5.65 0.90
N THR A 390 -2.64 6.36 -0.01
CA THR A 390 -2.32 7.78 0.18
C THR A 390 -3.57 8.65 0.06
N HIS A 391 -4.46 8.35 -0.87
CA HIS A 391 -5.74 9.06 -1.04
C HIS A 391 -6.62 8.91 0.20
N GLU A 392 -6.84 7.68 0.66
CA GLU A 392 -7.67 7.40 1.82
C GLU A 392 -7.09 7.98 3.12
N LEU A 393 -5.76 8.00 3.25
CA LEU A 393 -5.14 8.70 4.36
C LEU A 393 -5.28 10.22 4.23
N GLY A 394 -5.43 10.76 3.02
CA GLY A 394 -5.62 12.20 2.76
C GLY A 394 -6.99 12.71 3.23
N HIS A 395 -7.97 11.81 3.31
CA HIS A 395 -9.26 12.10 3.93
C HIS A 395 -9.17 12.29 5.47
N LYS A 396 -8.10 11.83 6.12
CA LYS A 396 -7.91 11.87 7.58
C LYS A 396 -7.18 13.11 8.07
#